data_AF-A0A1A8MGX5-F1
#
_entry.id   AF-A0A1A8MGX5-F1
#
_cell.length_a   1.000
_cell.length_b   1.000
_cell.length_c   1.000
_cell.angle_alpha   90.00
_cell.angle_beta   90.00
_cell.angle_gamma   90.00
#
_symmetry.space_group_name_H-M   'P 1'
#
loop_
_entity.id
_entity.type
_entity.pdbx_description
1 polymer ?
#
loop_
_entity_poly.entity_id
_entity_poly.type
_entity_poly.pdbx_seq_one_letter_code
_entity_poly.pdbx_strand_id
1 'polypeptide(L)'
;HNNTCVDIDECGTKLGKCSQNSYCLNTEGSFLCKACDVSCVGCLGSGPARCRKCAPGYRLMGSKCVDVDECSDRVLACHGLDEICFNTEGSFRCGCAEEFTRQNGVCVKKQLPSVQEKGLFEDLQDDEVEVLQQMFFGVVLCALATLAAKGDLVYTSMFIGAVAAMAG
;
A
#
# COMPACT_ATOMS: atom_id res chain seq x y z
N HIS A 1 51.67 40.75 19.12
CA HIS A 1 51.43 39.40 18.56
C HIS A 1 49.93 39.31 18.31
N ASN A 2 49.49 39.11 17.08
CA ASN A 2 48.07 39.18 16.75
C ASN A 2 47.40 37.88 17.25
N ASN A 3 46.59 37.96 18.32
CA ASN A 3 45.89 36.82 18.94
C ASN A 3 44.68 36.36 18.10
N THR A 4 44.89 36.13 16.81
CA THR A 4 43.85 35.60 15.92
C THR A 4 43.91 34.09 15.91
N CYS A 5 42.90 33.45 16.50
CA CYS A 5 42.66 32.02 16.32
C CYS A 5 42.03 31.81 14.94
N VAL A 6 42.65 30.97 14.11
CA VAL A 6 42.07 30.54 12.83
C VAL A 6 41.82 29.06 12.96
N ASP A 7 40.65 28.65 12.50
CA ASP A 7 40.27 27.25 12.43
C ASP A 7 41.27 26.44 11.58
N ILE A 8 41.54 25.20 12.00
CA ILE A 8 42.46 24.31 11.30
C ILE A 8 41.63 23.36 10.46
N ASP A 9 41.82 23.36 9.14
CA ASP A 9 41.14 22.39 8.27
C ASP A 9 41.71 20.97 8.49
N GLU A 10 41.13 20.17 9.37
CA GLU A 10 41.64 18.83 9.63
C GLU A 10 41.45 17.89 8.43
N CYS A 11 40.45 18.15 7.57
CA CYS A 11 40.17 17.37 6.37
C CYS A 11 41.23 17.56 5.27
N GLY A 12 41.85 18.73 5.20
CA GLY A 12 43.01 19.03 4.36
C GLY A 12 44.33 18.47 4.91
N THR A 13 44.34 17.98 6.15
CA THR A 13 45.53 17.45 6.83
C THR A 13 45.45 15.93 7.03
N LYS A 14 46.45 15.35 7.73
CA LYS A 14 46.44 13.93 8.09
C LYS A 14 45.57 13.61 9.32
N LEU A 15 44.96 14.62 9.97
CA LEU A 15 44.13 14.45 11.17
C LEU A 15 42.69 14.03 10.85
N GLY A 16 42.11 14.47 9.73
CA GLY A 16 40.73 14.18 9.30
C GLY A 16 40.51 12.76 8.77
N LYS A 17 40.93 11.73 9.52
CA LYS A 17 40.72 10.33 9.16
C LYS A 17 39.32 9.86 9.57
N CYS A 18 38.47 9.64 8.58
CA CYS A 18 37.14 9.07 8.77
C CYS A 18 37.09 7.56 8.45
N SER A 19 36.05 6.89 8.95
CA SER A 19 35.76 5.47 8.71
C SER A 19 35.51 5.18 7.22
N GLN A 20 35.50 3.90 6.83
CA GLN A 20 35.13 3.51 5.47
C GLN A 20 33.72 4.00 5.10
N ASN A 21 33.56 4.37 3.84
CA ASN A 21 32.33 4.95 3.28
C ASN A 21 31.83 6.21 4.00
N SER A 22 32.75 7.03 4.49
CA SER A 22 32.46 8.36 5.02
C SER A 22 33.45 9.39 4.50
N TYR A 23 33.07 10.66 4.55
CA TYR A 23 33.89 11.80 4.15
C TYR A 23 34.04 12.78 5.32
N CYS A 24 35.18 13.47 5.33
CA CYS A 24 35.48 14.51 6.30
C CYS A 24 34.83 15.83 5.88
N LEU A 25 34.21 16.53 6.84
CA LEU A 25 33.68 17.88 6.70
C LEU A 25 34.30 18.76 7.78
N ASN A 26 35.04 19.78 7.37
CA ASN A 26 35.63 20.75 8.29
C ASN A 26 34.54 21.62 8.94
N THR A 27 34.67 21.88 10.24
CA THR A 27 33.74 22.70 11.02
C THR A 27 34.51 23.69 11.89
N GLU A 28 33.89 24.79 12.32
CA GLU A 28 34.60 25.73 13.17
C GLU A 28 34.99 25.08 14.51
N GLY A 29 36.29 24.96 14.76
CA GLY A 29 36.90 24.35 15.95
C GLY A 29 37.10 22.84 15.88
N SER A 30 36.67 22.14 14.82
CA SER A 30 36.83 20.67 14.68
C SER A 30 36.46 20.13 13.28
N PHE A 31 36.30 18.82 13.14
CA PHE A 31 35.76 18.18 11.93
C PHE A 31 34.68 17.15 12.25
N LEU A 32 33.83 16.86 11.26
CA LEU A 32 32.81 15.84 11.32
C LEU A 32 33.00 14.81 10.21
N CYS A 33 32.81 13.54 10.53
CA CYS A 33 32.74 12.47 9.54
C CYS A 33 31.27 12.21 9.18
N LYS A 34 30.92 12.36 7.91
CA LYS A 34 29.58 12.10 7.39
C LYS A 34 29.57 10.88 6.48
N ALA A 35 28.51 10.09 6.55
CA ALA A 35 28.33 8.94 5.67
C ALA A 35 28.21 9.39 4.20
N CYS A 36 28.72 8.56 3.29
CA CYS A 36 28.49 8.74 1.87
C CYS A 36 27.03 8.48 1.50
N ASP A 37 26.65 8.99 0.33
CA ASP A 37 25.37 8.68 -0.29
C ASP A 37 25.26 7.17 -0.59
N VAL A 38 24.04 6.62 -0.54
CA VAL A 38 23.77 5.18 -0.76
C VAL A 38 24.15 4.74 -2.17
N SER A 39 24.16 5.67 -3.13
CA SER A 39 24.60 5.46 -4.50
C SER A 39 26.12 5.32 -4.66
N CYS A 40 26.91 5.51 -3.59
CA CYS A 40 28.37 5.50 -3.64
C CYS A 40 29.00 4.30 -2.91
N VAL A 41 30.09 3.78 -3.49
CA VAL A 41 31.10 2.98 -2.77
C VAL A 41 32.31 3.90 -2.55
N GLY A 42 32.23 4.68 -1.47
CA GLY A 42 33.17 5.73 -1.11
C GLY A 42 32.87 7.06 -1.82
N CYS A 43 33.15 8.17 -1.14
CA CYS A 43 32.84 9.52 -1.61
C CYS A 43 33.92 10.52 -1.21
N LEU A 44 33.84 11.72 -1.81
CA LEU A 44 34.68 12.89 -1.54
C LEU A 44 33.86 14.03 -0.90
N GLY A 45 32.59 13.79 -0.62
CA GLY A 45 31.69 14.78 -0.05
C GLY A 45 30.25 14.30 -0.12
N SER A 46 29.33 15.25 0.11
CA SER A 46 27.90 14.96 0.16
C SER A 46 27.29 14.64 -1.22
N GLY A 47 26.32 13.74 -1.21
CA GLY A 47 25.43 13.44 -2.33
C GLY A 47 26.01 12.55 -3.43
N PRO A 48 25.19 12.19 -4.42
CA PRO A 48 25.54 11.24 -5.49
C PRO A 48 26.55 11.79 -6.50
N ALA A 49 26.79 13.11 -6.49
CA ALA A 49 27.72 13.78 -7.40
C ALA A 49 29.19 13.72 -6.96
N ARG A 50 29.43 13.31 -5.71
CA ARG A 50 30.77 13.22 -5.11
C ARG A 50 31.17 11.79 -4.79
N CYS A 51 30.59 10.81 -5.49
CA CYS A 51 31.02 9.43 -5.38
C CYS A 51 32.40 9.24 -6.00
N ARG A 52 33.25 8.43 -5.35
CA ARG A 52 34.49 7.92 -5.97
C ARG A 52 34.18 6.81 -6.96
N LYS A 53 33.19 5.99 -6.62
CA LYS A 53 32.69 4.88 -7.43
C LYS A 53 31.20 4.72 -7.15
N CYS A 54 30.40 4.45 -8.18
CA CYS A 54 28.99 4.13 -7.99
C CYS A 54 28.83 2.75 -7.35
N ALA A 55 27.84 2.62 -6.47
CA ALA A 55 27.43 1.35 -5.90
C ALA A 55 26.82 0.44 -6.97
N PRO A 56 26.79 -0.89 -6.74
CA PRO A 56 26.04 -1.81 -7.60
C PRO A 56 24.58 -1.35 -7.75
N GLY A 57 24.02 -1.45 -8.96
CA GLY A 57 22.69 -0.91 -9.28
C GLY A 57 22.68 0.59 -9.64
N TYR A 58 23.82 1.28 -9.56
CA TYR A 58 23.94 2.68 -9.97
C TYR A 58 24.92 2.84 -11.13
N ARG A 59 24.63 3.77 -12.04
CA ARG A 59 25.50 4.16 -13.15
C ARG A 59 25.91 5.62 -13.05
N LEU A 60 27.11 5.92 -13.54
CA LEU A 60 27.57 7.29 -13.64
C LEU A 60 26.86 7.98 -14.81
N MET A 61 26.05 8.98 -14.52
CA MET A 61 25.38 9.81 -15.51
C MET A 61 25.83 11.26 -15.35
N GLY A 62 26.70 11.71 -16.25
CA GLY A 62 27.43 12.97 -16.10
C GLY A 62 28.45 12.87 -14.96
N SER A 63 28.18 13.57 -13.85
CA SER A 63 29.03 13.56 -12.66
C SER A 63 28.35 12.98 -11.42
N LYS A 64 27.17 12.36 -11.57
CA LYS A 64 26.40 11.79 -10.46
C LYS A 64 26.10 10.31 -10.68
N CYS A 65 26.14 9.53 -9.60
CA CYS A 65 25.64 8.18 -9.60
C CYS A 65 24.11 8.22 -9.56
N VAL A 66 23.48 7.68 -10.59
CA VAL A 66 22.03 7.59 -10.72
C VAL A 66 21.66 6.13 -10.73
N ASP A 67 20.56 5.82 -10.06
CA ASP A 67 19.97 4.50 -10.07
C ASP A 67 19.74 4.00 -11.50
N VAL A 68 20.05 2.72 -11.74
CA VAL A 68 19.80 2.07 -13.02
C VAL A 68 18.37 1.57 -12.98
N ASP A 69 17.51 2.15 -13.84
CA ASP A 69 16.17 1.61 -13.99
C ASP A 69 16.20 0.32 -14.81
N GLU A 70 16.36 -0.82 -14.15
CA GLU A 70 16.42 -2.11 -14.85
C GLU A 70 15.10 -2.45 -15.56
N CYS A 71 13.96 -1.90 -15.11
CA CYS A 71 12.66 -2.12 -15.74
C CYS A 71 12.56 -1.41 -17.10
N SER A 72 13.18 -0.25 -17.23
CA SER A 72 13.24 0.50 -18.49
C SER A 72 14.40 0.08 -19.39
N ASP A 73 15.55 -0.30 -18.81
CA ASP A 73 16.79 -0.60 -19.55
C ASP A 73 16.88 -2.07 -20.02
N ARG A 74 16.20 -3.00 -19.31
CA ARG A 74 16.21 -4.43 -19.67
C ARG A 74 14.83 -4.91 -20.12
N VAL A 75 14.75 -5.33 -21.38
CA VAL A 75 13.53 -5.91 -22.00
C VAL A 75 12.99 -7.14 -21.24
N LEU A 76 13.83 -7.83 -20.47
CA LEU A 76 13.48 -9.01 -19.67
C LEU A 76 14.02 -8.88 -18.24
N ALA A 77 13.75 -7.75 -17.58
CA ALA A 77 14.14 -7.57 -16.17
C ALA A 77 13.52 -8.67 -15.27
N CYS A 78 12.27 -9.04 -15.54
CA CYS A 78 11.57 -10.14 -14.87
C CYS A 78 11.45 -11.34 -15.80
N HIS A 79 11.64 -12.54 -15.26
CA HIS A 79 11.59 -13.80 -16.02
C HIS A 79 10.25 -14.52 -15.91
N GLY A 80 9.42 -14.21 -14.91
CA GLY A 80 8.13 -14.86 -14.72
C GLY A 80 7.04 -14.34 -15.67
N LEU A 81 6.14 -15.23 -16.05
CA LEU A 81 4.87 -14.86 -16.70
C LEU A 81 3.99 -14.10 -15.70
N ASP A 82 3.26 -13.10 -16.18
CA ASP A 82 2.39 -12.24 -15.37
C ASP A 82 3.11 -11.52 -14.21
N GLU A 83 4.42 -11.28 -14.35
CA GLU A 83 5.22 -10.45 -13.46
C GLU A 83 5.35 -9.02 -14.00
N ILE A 84 5.24 -8.05 -13.09
CA ILE A 84 5.50 -6.64 -13.32
C ILE A 84 6.82 -6.27 -12.63
N CYS A 85 7.67 -5.57 -13.37
CA CYS A 85 8.91 -5.01 -12.85
C CYS A 85 8.64 -3.71 -12.09
N PHE A 86 9.21 -3.59 -10.89
CA PHE A 86 9.21 -2.37 -10.09
C PHE A 86 10.64 -1.95 -9.81
N ASN A 87 11.04 -0.79 -10.35
CA ASN A 87 12.36 -0.24 -10.10
C ASN A 87 12.48 0.23 -8.65
N THR A 88 13.63 0.04 -8.03
CA THR A 88 13.91 0.45 -6.64
C THR A 88 15.31 1.07 -6.56
N GLU A 89 15.60 1.83 -5.51
CA GLU A 89 16.93 2.43 -5.40
C GLU A 89 18.02 1.34 -5.21
N GLY A 90 18.90 1.20 -6.19
CA GLY A 90 20.02 0.25 -6.25
C GLY A 90 19.68 -1.15 -6.76
N SER A 91 18.44 -1.40 -7.17
CA SER A 91 17.98 -2.71 -7.66
C SER A 91 16.59 -2.61 -8.30
N PHE A 92 16.03 -3.73 -8.74
CA PHE A 92 14.61 -3.85 -9.07
C PHE A 92 13.98 -5.03 -8.30
N ARG A 93 12.65 -5.08 -8.28
CA ARG A 93 11.90 -6.24 -7.80
C ARG A 93 10.80 -6.64 -8.78
N CYS A 94 10.52 -7.93 -8.87
CA CYS A 94 9.45 -8.49 -9.69
C CYS A 94 8.28 -8.91 -8.80
N GLY A 95 7.12 -8.27 -9.01
CA GLY A 95 5.88 -8.62 -8.33
C GLY A 95 4.88 -9.21 -9.32
N CYS A 96 3.89 -9.94 -8.83
CA CYS A 96 2.80 -10.37 -9.70
C CYS A 96 1.94 -9.18 -10.13
N ALA A 97 1.38 -9.26 -11.33
CA ALA A 97 0.42 -8.27 -11.83
C ALA A 97 -0.79 -8.12 -10.90
N GLU A 98 -1.54 -7.03 -11.06
CA GLU A 98 -2.84 -6.88 -10.41
C GLU A 98 -3.71 -8.10 -10.72
N GLU A 99 -4.46 -8.59 -9.74
CA GLU A 99 -5.20 -9.85 -9.83
C GLU A 99 -4.37 -11.14 -9.90
N PHE A 100 -3.06 -11.10 -9.65
CA PHE A 100 -2.24 -12.30 -9.48
C PHE A 100 -1.61 -12.37 -8.09
N THR A 101 -1.34 -13.59 -7.61
CA THR A 101 -0.65 -13.87 -6.36
C THR A 101 0.45 -14.89 -6.59
N ARG A 102 1.56 -14.79 -5.84
CA ARG A 102 2.71 -15.68 -6.00
C ARG A 102 2.42 -17.01 -5.30
N GLN A 103 2.24 -18.08 -6.07
CA GLN A 103 2.12 -19.46 -5.57
C GLN A 103 3.18 -20.34 -6.21
N ASN A 104 3.96 -21.06 -5.38
CA ASN A 104 5.05 -21.94 -5.85
C ASN A 104 6.05 -21.26 -6.81
N GLY A 105 6.31 -19.96 -6.60
CA GLY A 105 7.22 -19.17 -7.44
C GLY A 105 6.60 -18.64 -8.74
N VAL A 106 5.35 -18.99 -9.06
CA VAL A 106 4.64 -18.55 -10.26
C VAL A 106 3.50 -17.60 -9.88
N CYS A 107 3.24 -16.60 -10.71
CA CYS A 107 2.08 -15.74 -10.55
C CYS A 107 0.84 -16.47 -11.05
N VAL A 108 -0.09 -16.77 -10.14
CA VAL A 108 -1.39 -17.35 -10.48
C VAL A 108 -2.46 -16.31 -10.24
N LYS A 109 -3.47 -16.28 -11.10
CA LYS A 109 -4.60 -15.37 -10.92
C LYS A 109 -5.20 -15.60 -9.53
N LYS A 110 -5.41 -14.53 -8.78
CA LYS A 110 -6.23 -14.55 -7.57
C LYS A 110 -7.57 -15.09 -8.04
N GLN A 111 -7.93 -16.29 -7.60
CA GLN A 111 -9.33 -16.66 -7.59
C GLN A 111 -9.98 -15.67 -6.65
N LEU A 112 -10.55 -14.59 -7.21
CA LEU A 112 -11.61 -13.90 -6.51
C LEU A 112 -12.56 -15.02 -6.06
N PRO A 113 -12.94 -15.10 -4.77
CA PRO A 113 -14.13 -15.86 -4.44
C PRO A 113 -15.18 -15.35 -5.42
N SER A 114 -15.82 -16.26 -6.16
CA SER A 114 -16.87 -15.93 -7.13
C SER A 114 -17.68 -14.77 -6.60
N VAL A 115 -17.41 -13.56 -7.08
CA VAL A 115 -18.32 -12.45 -6.88
C VAL A 115 -19.44 -12.86 -7.80
N GLN A 116 -20.40 -13.57 -7.22
CA GLN A 116 -21.79 -13.47 -7.61
C GLN A 116 -21.95 -12.03 -8.07
N GLU A 117 -22.34 -11.80 -9.33
CA GLU A 117 -22.65 -10.46 -9.83
C GLU A 117 -23.71 -9.86 -8.90
N LYS A 118 -23.26 -9.30 -7.79
CA LYS A 118 -24.03 -8.46 -6.92
C LYS A 118 -24.01 -7.16 -7.68
N GLY A 119 -24.95 -7.04 -8.60
CA GLY A 119 -25.31 -5.77 -9.19
C GLY A 119 -25.52 -4.75 -8.06
N LEU A 120 -25.58 -3.48 -8.44
CA LEU A 120 -25.75 -2.27 -7.62
C LEU A 120 -26.96 -2.26 -6.64
N PHE A 121 -27.58 -3.42 -6.34
CA PHE A 121 -28.79 -3.61 -5.56
C PHE A 121 -28.68 -4.63 -4.41
N GLU A 122 -27.49 -5.11 -4.02
CA GLU A 122 -27.33 -6.02 -2.87
C GLU A 122 -26.60 -5.41 -1.66
N ASP A 123 -26.72 -4.09 -1.47
CA ASP A 123 -26.48 -3.43 -0.17
C ASP A 123 -27.82 -3.14 0.55
N LEU A 124 -28.79 -4.05 0.45
CA LEU A 124 -29.89 -4.11 1.41
C LEU A 124 -29.57 -5.25 2.36
N GLN A 125 -29.05 -4.89 3.54
CA GLN A 125 -28.82 -5.83 4.63
C GLN A 125 -30.15 -6.51 4.99
N ASP A 126 -30.16 -7.84 5.07
CA ASP A 126 -31.33 -8.64 5.48
C ASP A 126 -31.94 -8.13 6.80
N ASP A 127 -31.11 -7.50 7.64
CA ASP A 127 -31.46 -6.87 8.91
C ASP A 127 -32.46 -5.71 8.76
N GLU A 128 -32.37 -4.89 7.69
CA GLU A 128 -33.32 -3.80 7.44
C GLU A 128 -34.66 -4.32 6.88
N VAL A 129 -34.63 -5.42 6.11
CA VAL A 129 -35.83 -6.03 5.52
C VAL A 129 -36.68 -6.71 6.60
N GLU A 130 -36.06 -7.38 7.57
CA GLU A 130 -36.78 -7.98 8.69
C GLU A 130 -37.43 -6.91 9.59
N VAL A 131 -36.75 -5.77 9.81
CA VAL A 131 -37.31 -4.61 10.54
C VAL A 131 -38.47 -3.99 9.76
N LEU A 132 -38.36 -3.81 8.44
CA LEU A 132 -39.45 -3.29 7.60
C LEU A 132 -40.66 -4.24 7.57
N GLN A 133 -40.41 -5.55 7.53
CA GLN A 133 -41.42 -6.59 7.56
C GLN A 133 -42.17 -6.59 8.91
N GLN A 134 -41.47 -6.43 10.03
CA GLN A 134 -42.08 -6.29 11.36
C GLN A 134 -42.92 -5.00 11.48
N MET A 135 -42.48 -3.89 10.86
CA MET A 135 -43.26 -2.66 10.80
C MET A 135 -44.54 -2.82 9.95
N PHE A 136 -44.49 -3.56 8.84
CA PHE A 136 -45.66 -3.82 8.00
C PHE A 136 -46.68 -4.72 8.70
N PHE A 137 -46.23 -5.79 9.37
CA PHE A 137 -47.13 -6.63 10.19
C PHE A 137 -47.82 -5.84 11.30
N GLY A 138 -47.12 -4.91 11.95
CA GLY A 138 -47.71 -4.03 12.96
C GLY A 138 -48.82 -3.13 12.41
N VAL A 139 -48.61 -2.51 11.25
CA VAL A 139 -49.62 -1.65 10.60
C VAL A 139 -50.84 -2.46 10.14
N VAL A 140 -50.61 -3.65 9.57
CA VAL A 140 -51.69 -4.56 9.13
C VAL A 140 -52.50 -5.05 10.32
N LEU A 141 -51.86 -5.47 11.42
CA LEU A 141 -52.57 -5.88 12.64
C LEU A 141 -53.41 -4.74 13.23
N CYS A 142 -52.88 -3.51 13.27
CA CYS A 142 -53.63 -2.34 13.70
C CYS A 142 -54.84 -2.06 12.79
N ALA A 143 -54.66 -2.09 11.47
CA ALA A 143 -55.75 -1.89 10.52
C ALA A 143 -56.84 -2.97 10.67
N LEU A 144 -56.45 -4.24 10.82
CA LEU A 144 -57.37 -5.35 11.02
C LEU A 144 -58.10 -5.27 12.37
N ALA A 145 -57.44 -4.82 13.44
CA ALA A 145 -58.10 -4.56 14.73
C ALA A 145 -59.15 -3.46 14.61
N THR A 146 -58.88 -2.39 13.85
CA THR A 146 -59.87 -1.33 13.59
C THR A 146 -61.04 -1.78 12.71
N LEU A 147 -60.81 -2.70 11.77
CA LEU A 147 -61.84 -3.32 10.93
C LEU A 147 -62.70 -4.31 11.74
N ALA A 148 -62.08 -5.12 12.60
CA ALA A 148 -62.78 -6.02 13.51
C ALA A 148 -63.67 -5.24 14.51
N ALA A 149 -63.19 -4.11 15.03
CA ALA A 149 -63.98 -3.20 15.85
C ALA A 149 -65.15 -2.54 15.10
N LYS A 150 -65.09 -2.46 13.75
CA LYS A 150 -66.18 -1.98 12.89
C LYS A 150 -67.17 -3.07 12.45
N GLY A 151 -66.91 -4.35 12.78
CA GLY A 151 -67.87 -5.45 12.63
C GLY A 151 -67.91 -6.16 11.28
N ASP A 152 -66.88 -6.02 10.42
CA ASP A 152 -66.82 -6.72 9.13
C ASP A 152 -66.32 -8.18 9.27
N LEU A 153 -67.26 -9.11 9.46
CA LEU A 153 -67.05 -10.54 9.76
C LEU A 153 -66.51 -11.41 8.60
N VAL A 154 -66.28 -10.85 7.42
CA VAL A 154 -65.82 -11.62 6.23
C VAL A 154 -64.30 -11.85 6.27
N TYR A 155 -63.53 -10.93 6.86
CA TYR A 155 -62.06 -10.99 6.84
C TYR A 155 -61.46 -11.76 8.02
N THR A 156 -62.20 -11.95 9.12
CA THR A 156 -61.73 -12.70 10.29
C THR A 156 -61.69 -14.22 10.06
N SER A 157 -62.57 -14.75 9.20
CA SER A 157 -62.65 -16.19 8.91
C SER A 157 -61.55 -16.68 7.95
N MET A 158 -61.11 -15.85 6.99
CA MET A 158 -60.00 -16.22 6.08
C MET A 158 -58.66 -16.36 6.82
N PHE A 159 -58.45 -15.63 7.92
CA PHE A 159 -57.19 -15.68 8.68
C PHE A 159 -57.12 -16.83 9.69
N ILE A 160 -58.23 -17.25 10.30
CA ILE A 160 -58.25 -18.46 11.15
C ILE A 160 -57.87 -19.70 10.31
N GLY A 161 -58.26 -19.74 9.03
CA GLY A 161 -57.84 -20.78 8.09
C GLY A 161 -56.35 -20.74 7.74
N ALA A 162 -55.77 -19.54 7.58
CA ALA A 162 -54.35 -19.39 7.24
C ALA A 162 -53.41 -19.68 8.42
N VAL A 163 -53.79 -19.33 9.65
CA VAL A 163 -53.01 -19.65 10.86
C VAL A 163 -53.09 -21.15 11.19
N ALA A 164 -54.23 -21.80 10.94
CA ALA A 164 -54.36 -23.25 11.12
C ALA A 164 -53.50 -24.05 10.11
N ALA A 165 -53.30 -23.53 8.89
CA ALA A 165 -52.44 -24.17 7.88
C ALA A 165 -50.93 -24.04 8.17
N MET A 166 -50.54 -23.12 9.05
CA MET A 166 -49.14 -22.89 9.45
C MET A 166 -48.76 -23.61 10.76
N ALA A 167 -49.72 -24.24 11.45
CA ALA A 167 -49.52 -24.93 12.73
C ALA A 167 -49.81 -26.45 12.66
N GLY A 168 -49.92 -27.01 11.45
CA GLY A 168 -50.04 -28.45 11.20
C GLY A 168 -48.78 -29.05 10.60
#